data_AF-A0A086A9T8-F1
#
_entry.id   AF-A0A086A9T8-F1
#
_cell.length_a   1.000
_cell.length_b   1.000
_cell.length_c   1.000
_cell.angle_alpha   90.00
_cell.angle_beta   90.00
_cell.angle_gamma   90.00
#
_symmetry.space_group_name_H-M   'P 1'
#
loop_
_entity.id
_entity.type
_entity.pdbx_description
1 polymer ?
#
loop_
_entity_poly.entity_id
_entity_poly.type
_entity_poly.pdbx_seq_one_letter_code
_entity_poly.pdbx_strand_id
1 'polypeptide(L)'
;MSKRIVFFLSITLIMVLAYSYFCIPDKFEIEGGSCYQGITAMFIRFFLTICGVLNLLSITTINSKSKFKIAKVTSAISLMVWLAGFIIHSYNDFLVATKYFTPLLFLNFIIVVLVYGCNGKNKQSQND
;
A
#
# COMPACT_ATOMS: atom_id res chain seq x y z
N MET A 1 -6.82 -17.81 -7.13
CA MET A 1 -6.42 -16.67 -7.98
C MET A 1 -5.48 -17.17 -9.06
N SER A 2 -5.56 -16.64 -10.28
CA SER A 2 -4.62 -17.00 -11.35
C SER A 2 -3.24 -16.44 -11.04
N LYS A 3 -2.18 -17.23 -11.24
CA LYS A 3 -0.77 -16.79 -11.08
C LYS A 3 -0.47 -15.53 -11.89
N ARG A 4 -1.17 -15.34 -13.03
CA ARG A 4 -1.08 -14.13 -13.85
C ARG A 4 -1.53 -12.87 -13.10
N ILE A 5 -2.62 -12.93 -12.34
CA ILE A 5 -3.13 -11.77 -11.59
C ILE A 5 -2.17 -11.40 -10.46
N VAL A 6 -1.65 -12.40 -9.74
CA VAL A 6 -0.63 -12.18 -8.70
C VAL A 6 0.60 -11.49 -9.31
N PHE A 7 1.08 -11.97 -10.45
CA PHE A 7 2.20 -11.37 -11.17
C PHE A 7 1.94 -9.90 -11.57
N PHE A 8 0.77 -9.61 -12.15
CA PHE A 8 0.38 -8.24 -12.47
C PHE A 8 0.31 -7.35 -11.22
N LEU A 9 -0.27 -7.82 -10.12
CA LEU A 9 -0.32 -7.06 -8.86
C LEU A 9 1.08 -6.76 -8.31
N SER A 10 2.00 -7.73 -8.38
CA SER A 10 3.39 -7.53 -7.95
C SER A 10 4.11 -6.49 -8.82
N ILE A 11 3.97 -6.54 -10.15
CA ILE A 11 4.55 -5.53 -11.05
C ILE A 11 3.96 -4.16 -10.75
N THR A 12 2.64 -4.05 -10.64
CA THR A 12 1.96 -2.79 -10.33
C THR A 12 2.43 -2.24 -8.98
N LEU A 13 2.64 -3.09 -7.97
CA LEU A 13 3.19 -2.68 -6.67
C LEU A 13 4.59 -2.06 -6.81
N ILE A 14 5.46 -2.69 -7.58
CA ILE A 14 6.81 -2.18 -7.83
C ILE A 14 6.74 -0.84 -8.57
N MET A 15 5.92 -0.73 -9.61
CA MET A 15 5.76 0.52 -10.37
C MET A 15 5.20 1.65 -9.52
N VAL A 16 4.21 1.38 -8.67
CA VAL A 16 3.62 2.37 -7.77
C VAL A 16 4.63 2.81 -6.71
N LEU A 17 5.38 1.89 -6.11
CA LEU A 17 6.42 2.24 -5.15
C LEU A 17 7.53 3.07 -5.81
N ALA A 18 8.00 2.66 -6.99
CA ALA A 18 8.99 3.41 -7.74
C ALA A 18 8.48 4.82 -8.09
N TYR A 19 7.25 4.93 -8.60
CA TYR A 19 6.62 6.22 -8.88
C TYR A 19 6.57 7.12 -7.65
N SER A 20 6.07 6.62 -6.51
CA SER A 20 5.99 7.40 -5.29
C SER A 20 7.39 7.81 -4.82
N TYR A 21 8.38 6.94 -4.90
CA TYR A 21 9.77 7.24 -4.52
C TYR A 21 10.43 8.31 -5.41
N PHE A 22 10.28 8.21 -6.74
CA PHE A 22 10.83 9.18 -7.68
C PHE A 22 10.10 10.53 -7.62
N CYS A 23 8.81 10.53 -7.29
CA CYS A 23 8.03 11.76 -7.18
C CYS A 23 8.23 12.50 -5.85
N ILE A 24 8.71 11.82 -4.80
CA ILE A 24 9.00 12.46 -3.51
C ILE A 24 10.30 13.26 -3.64
N PRO A 25 10.25 14.60 -3.52
CA PRO A 25 11.45 15.43 -3.54
C PRO A 25 12.36 15.08 -2.36
N ASP A 26 13.67 15.26 -2.54
CA ASP A 26 14.64 14.99 -1.47
C ASP A 26 14.50 15.96 -0.28
N LYS A 27 13.92 17.14 -0.51
CA LYS A 27 13.57 18.14 0.50
C LYS A 27 12.24 18.78 0.13
N PHE A 28 11.33 18.91 1.09
CA PHE A 28 10.07 19.61 0.91
C PHE A 28 10.19 21.10 1.20
N GLU A 29 9.60 21.97 0.41
CA GLU A 29 9.50 23.40 0.74
C GLU A 29 8.37 23.65 1.74
N ILE A 30 8.61 23.31 3.00
CA ILE A 30 7.69 23.60 4.12
C ILE A 30 8.27 24.74 4.95
N GLU A 31 7.41 25.55 5.59
CA GLU A 31 7.82 26.53 6.61
C GLU A 31 8.53 25.80 7.77
N GLY A 32 9.86 25.82 7.73
CA GLY A 32 10.74 25.08 8.64
C GLY A 32 12.13 24.95 8.01
N GLY A 33 13.19 25.07 8.82
CA GLY A 33 14.57 25.01 8.31
C GLY A 33 14.88 23.71 7.55
N SER A 34 15.92 23.70 6.71
CA SER A 34 16.23 22.61 5.77
C SER A 34 16.34 21.19 6.37
N CYS A 35 16.59 21.08 7.68
CA CYS A 35 16.60 19.81 8.41
C CYS A 35 15.18 19.19 8.52
N TYR A 36 14.16 20.00 8.82
CA TYR A 36 12.77 19.54 8.89
C TYR A 36 12.28 19.00 7.54
N GLN A 37 12.70 19.65 6.47
CA GLN A 37 12.33 19.31 5.10
C GLN A 37 12.81 17.92 4.67
N GLY A 38 14.04 17.54 5.04
CA GLY A 38 14.60 16.21 4.76
C GLY A 38 13.98 15.11 5.63
N ILE A 39 13.69 15.42 6.90
CA ILE A 39 13.02 14.50 7.83
C ILE A 39 11.62 14.14 7.33
N THR A 40 10.87 15.11 6.81
CA THR A 40 9.54 14.85 6.25
C THR A 40 9.59 13.89 5.06
N ALA A 41 10.53 14.07 4.13
CA ALA A 41 10.70 13.14 3.00
C ALA A 41 11.06 11.73 3.45
N MET A 42 11.91 11.60 4.47
CA MET A 42 12.27 10.31 5.06
C MET A 42 11.04 9.61 5.65
N PHE A 43 10.19 10.33 6.39
CA PHE A 43 8.96 9.77 6.97
C PHE A 43 8.00 9.25 5.91
N ILE A 44 7.76 10.01 4.84
CA ILE A 44 6.86 9.57 3.75
C ILE A 44 7.40 8.27 3.12
N ARG A 45 8.69 8.24 2.78
CA ARG A 45 9.36 7.04 2.21
C ARG A 45 9.25 5.84 3.16
N PHE A 46 9.39 6.06 4.48
CA PHE A 46 9.22 5.01 5.50
C PHE A 46 7.81 4.41 5.48
N PHE A 47 6.76 5.24 5.57
CA PHE A 47 5.37 4.76 5.56
C PHE A 47 5.01 4.02 4.27
N LEU A 48 5.44 4.55 3.11
CA LEU A 48 5.23 3.91 1.82
C LEU A 48 5.92 2.55 1.74
N THR A 49 7.11 2.43 2.31
CA THR A 49 7.86 1.15 2.34
C THR A 49 7.14 0.11 3.16
N ILE A 50 6.69 0.47 4.37
CA ILE A 50 5.93 -0.44 5.23
C ILE A 50 4.67 -0.92 4.49
N CYS A 51 3.93 0.00 3.88
CA CYS A 51 2.75 -0.35 3.11
C CYS A 51 3.08 -1.23 1.90
N GLY A 52 4.21 -0.97 1.23
CA GLY A 52 4.72 -1.81 0.14
C GLY A 52 5.00 -3.24 0.57
N VAL A 53 5.73 -3.41 1.69
CA VAL A 53 6.05 -4.73 2.26
C VAL A 53 4.77 -5.48 2.67
N LEU A 54 3.83 -4.80 3.33
CA LEU A 54 2.57 -5.40 3.75
C LEU A 54 1.71 -5.83 2.56
N ASN A 55 1.63 -5.00 1.50
CA ASN A 55 0.94 -5.37 0.26
C ASN A 55 1.60 -6.55 -0.44
N LEU A 56 2.93 -6.59 -0.50
CA LEU A 56 3.67 -7.72 -1.08
C LEU A 56 3.43 -9.01 -0.30
N LEU A 57 3.43 -8.95 1.03
CA LEU A 57 3.10 -10.07 1.91
C LEU A 57 1.66 -10.56 1.68
N SER A 58 0.71 -9.64 1.52
CA SER A 58 -0.68 -9.99 1.20
C SER A 58 -0.78 -10.71 -0.15
N ILE A 59 -0.19 -10.15 -1.21
CA ILE A 59 -0.15 -10.77 -2.56
C ILE A 59 0.47 -12.17 -2.50
N THR A 60 1.61 -12.31 -1.82
CA THR A 60 2.32 -13.60 -1.68
C THR A 60 1.47 -14.63 -0.92
N THR A 61 0.80 -14.20 0.15
CA THR A 61 -0.07 -15.07 0.94
C THR A 61 -1.28 -15.54 0.14
N ILE A 62 -1.84 -14.70 -0.72
CA ILE A 62 -2.93 -15.07 -1.65
C ILE A 62 -2.45 -16.11 -2.66
N ASN A 63 -1.23 -15.95 -3.20
CA ASN A 63 -0.65 -16.87 -4.18
C ASN A 63 -0.49 -18.29 -3.61
N SER A 64 -0.02 -18.40 -2.36
CA SER A 64 0.18 -19.68 -1.69
C SER A 64 -1.11 -20.37 -1.25
N LYS A 65 -2.29 -19.74 -1.41
CA LYS A 65 -3.64 -20.20 -1.01
C LYS A 65 -3.79 -20.70 0.45
N SER A 66 -2.74 -20.66 1.26
CA SER A 66 -2.69 -21.37 2.53
C SER A 66 -3.31 -20.59 3.68
N LYS A 67 -3.31 -19.25 3.63
CA LYS A 67 -3.70 -18.41 4.77
C LYS A 67 -4.44 -17.11 4.37
N PHE A 68 -5.61 -17.23 3.75
CA PHE A 68 -6.45 -16.07 3.37
C PHE A 68 -6.79 -15.12 4.52
N LYS A 69 -6.93 -15.63 5.76
CA LYS A 69 -7.13 -14.78 6.94
C LYS A 69 -5.95 -13.83 7.18
N ILE A 70 -4.72 -14.30 6.98
CA ILE A 70 -3.52 -13.48 7.13
C ILE A 70 -3.49 -12.39 6.04
N ALA A 71 -3.73 -12.74 4.77
CA ALA A 71 -3.76 -11.76 3.69
C ALA A 71 -4.75 -10.60 3.95
N LYS A 72 -5.91 -10.89 4.56
CA LYS A 72 -6.89 -9.88 5.00
C LYS A 72 -6.33 -8.96 6.05
N VAL A 73 -5.79 -9.55 7.13
CA VAL A 73 -5.24 -8.79 8.25
C VAL A 73 -4.07 -7.93 7.77
N THR A 74 -3.16 -8.47 6.98
CA THR A 74 -2.00 -7.72 6.45
C THR A 74 -2.42 -6.56 5.55
N SER A 75 -3.43 -6.75 4.68
CA SER A 75 -3.95 -5.68 3.83
C SER A 75 -4.71 -4.60 4.62
N ALA A 76 -5.48 -5.00 5.64
CA ALA A 76 -6.14 -4.06 6.55
C ALA A 76 -5.11 -3.23 7.36
N ILE A 77 -4.07 -3.86 7.89
CA ILE A 77 -2.97 -3.16 8.57
C ILE A 77 -2.28 -2.21 7.58
N SER A 78 -2.06 -2.62 6.33
CA SER A 78 -1.48 -1.74 5.32
C SER A 78 -2.34 -0.49 5.07
N LEU A 79 -3.67 -0.61 5.05
CA LEU A 79 -4.56 0.54 4.94
C LEU A 79 -4.48 1.47 6.15
N MET A 80 -4.39 0.91 7.36
CA MET A 80 -4.23 1.72 8.58
C MET A 80 -2.90 2.49 8.60
N VAL A 81 -1.80 1.83 8.23
CA VAL A 81 -0.48 2.47 8.11
C VAL A 81 -0.50 3.56 7.04
N TRP A 82 -1.14 3.29 5.90
CA TRP A 82 -1.33 4.28 4.84
C TRP A 82 -2.10 5.50 5.35
N LEU A 83 -3.22 5.27 6.05
CA LEU A 83 -4.08 6.33 6.56
C LEU A 83 -3.34 7.19 7.59
N ALA A 84 -2.57 6.56 8.48
CA ALA A 84 -1.74 7.28 9.45
C ALA A 84 -0.71 8.17 8.73
N GLY A 85 0.03 7.63 7.76
CA GLY A 85 0.99 8.40 6.97
C GLY A 85 0.34 9.55 6.20
N PHE A 86 -0.83 9.30 5.60
CA PHE A 86 -1.59 10.30 4.88
C PHE A 86 -2.07 11.44 5.79
N ILE A 87 -2.68 11.13 6.95
CA ILE A 87 -3.18 12.14 7.89
C ILE A 87 -2.03 13.00 8.43
N ILE A 88 -0.94 12.38 8.87
CA ILE A 88 0.23 13.08 9.40
C ILE A 88 0.74 14.10 8.39
N HIS A 89 0.80 13.72 7.11
CA HIS A 89 1.36 14.59 6.09
C HIS A 89 0.36 15.62 5.53
N SER A 90 -0.91 15.23 5.44
CA SER A 90 -1.99 16.10 4.94
C SER A 90 -2.27 17.30 5.83
N TYR A 91 -1.89 17.24 7.11
CA TYR A 91 -1.96 18.38 8.02
C TYR A 91 -1.09 19.56 7.54
N ASN A 92 0.06 19.26 6.94
CA ASN A 92 0.99 20.28 6.44
C ASN A 92 0.73 20.64 4.98
N ASP A 93 0.53 19.63 4.11
CA ASP A 93 0.21 19.84 2.69
C ASP A 93 -0.61 18.68 2.13
N PHE A 94 -1.93 18.90 2.03
CA PHE A 94 -2.89 17.93 1.53
C PHE A 94 -2.64 17.52 0.07
N LEU A 95 -2.22 18.45 -0.77
CA LEU A 95 -2.09 18.23 -2.22
C LEU A 95 -0.87 17.34 -2.50
N VAL A 96 0.21 17.61 -1.78
CA VAL A 96 1.43 16.81 -1.77
C VAL A 96 1.18 15.42 -1.19
N ALA A 97 0.50 15.31 -0.05
CA ALA A 97 0.13 14.03 0.53
C ALA A 97 -0.72 13.17 -0.43
N THR A 98 -1.70 13.79 -1.09
CA THR A 98 -2.54 13.11 -2.08
C THR A 98 -1.73 12.57 -3.25
N LYS A 99 -0.75 13.34 -3.76
CA LYS A 99 0.07 12.94 -4.92
C LYS A 99 0.89 11.67 -4.66
N TYR A 100 1.45 11.49 -3.46
CA TYR A 100 2.36 10.36 -3.18
C TYR A 100 1.68 9.13 -2.60
N PHE A 101 0.61 9.34 -1.82
CA PHE A 101 -0.07 8.25 -1.13
C PHE A 101 -1.19 7.63 -1.98
N THR A 102 -1.91 8.40 -2.81
CA THR A 102 -3.07 7.90 -3.58
C THR A 102 -2.78 6.69 -4.49
N PRO A 103 -1.65 6.64 -5.23
CA PRO A 103 -1.34 5.47 -6.07
C PRO A 103 -1.29 4.16 -5.27
N LEU A 104 -0.74 4.22 -4.06
CA LEU A 104 -0.66 3.06 -3.17
C LEU A 104 -2.02 2.69 -2.57
N LEU A 105 -2.88 3.68 -2.29
CA LEU A 105 -4.25 3.45 -1.84
C LEU A 105 -5.05 2.66 -2.88
N PHE A 106 -4.96 3.08 -4.15
CA PHE A 106 -5.70 2.43 -5.24
C PHE A 106 -5.32 0.96 -5.37
N LEU A 107 -4.02 0.66 -5.32
CA LEU A 107 -3.53 -0.72 -5.35
C LEU A 107 -3.97 -1.52 -4.12
N ASN A 108 -3.87 -0.94 -2.92
CA ASN A 108 -4.31 -1.58 -1.69
C ASN A 108 -5.80 -1.91 -1.73
N PHE A 109 -6.62 -0.99 -2.25
CA PHE A 109 -8.06 -1.20 -2.44
C PHE A 109 -8.34 -2.37 -3.38
N ILE A 110 -7.63 -2.47 -4.51
CA ILE A 110 -7.72 -3.61 -5.43
C ILE A 110 -7.37 -4.92 -4.71
N ILE A 111 -6.28 -4.94 -3.93
CA ILE A 111 -5.86 -6.12 -3.15
C ILE A 111 -6.95 -6.51 -2.14
N VAL A 112 -7.49 -5.57 -1.38
CA VAL A 112 -8.59 -5.81 -0.44
C VAL A 112 -9.78 -6.43 -1.14
N VAL A 113 -10.28 -5.84 -2.23
CA VAL A 113 -11.44 -6.34 -2.97
C VAL A 113 -11.19 -7.78 -3.44
N LEU A 114 -9.99 -8.08 -3.94
CA LEU A 114 -9.63 -9.41 -4.41
C LEU A 114 -9.52 -10.43 -3.28
N VAL A 115 -8.93 -10.05 -2.14
CA VAL A 115 -8.80 -10.91 -0.96
C VAL A 115 -10.17 -11.22 -0.35
N TYR A 116 -11.03 -10.20 -0.19
CA TYR A 116 -12.35 -10.36 0.41
C TYR A 116 -13.32 -11.07 -0.53
N GLY A 117 -13.29 -10.76 -1.83
CA GLY A 117 -14.11 -11.41 -2.85
C GLY A 117 -13.77 -12.89 -3.09
N CYS A 118 -12.49 -13.28 -3.03
CA CYS A 118 -12.08 -14.69 -3.19
C CYS A 118 -12.57 -15.60 -2.04
N ASN A 119 -12.80 -15.06 -0.85
CA ASN A 119 -13.26 -15.83 0.31
C ASN A 119 -14.73 -16.27 0.19
N GLY A 120 -15.55 -15.55 -0.59
CA GLY A 120 -16.95 -15.92 -0.85
C GLY A 120 -17.06 -17.19 -1.68
N LYS A 121 -16.19 -17.37 -2.68
CA LYS A 121 -16.21 -18.54 -3.57
C LYS A 121 -15.70 -19.83 -2.91
N ASN A 122 -14.73 -19.74 -2.00
CA ASN A 122 -14.22 -20.94 -1.31
C ASN A 122 -15.19 -21.53 -0.28
N LYS A 123 -16.11 -20.72 0.29
CA LYS A 123 -17.19 -21.25 1.14
C LYS A 123 -18.24 -22.03 0.36
N GLN A 124 -18.40 -21.73 -0.93
CA GLN A 124 -19.41 -22.36 -1.77
C GLN A 124 -18.95 -23.74 -2.26
N SER A 125 -17.65 -23.91 -2.55
CA SER A 125 -17.06 -25.18 -2.99
C SER A 125 -16.77 -26.20 -1.87
N GLN A 126 -17.11 -25.92 -0.61
CA GLN A 126 -17.01 -26.86 0.51
C GLN A 126 -18.36 -27.43 0.95
N ASN A 127 -19.46 -27.00 0.32
CA ASN A 127 -20.82 -27.44 0.61
C ASN A 127 -21.48 -28.20 -0.55
N ASP A 128 -20.73 -28.47 -1.62
CA ASP A 128 -21.09 -29.39 -2.72
C ASP A 128 -20.20 -30.64 -2.60
#